data_AF-A0AAN0JIC2-F1
#
_entry.id   AF-A0AAN0JIC2-F1
#
_cell.length_a   1.000
_cell.length_b   1.000
_cell.length_c   1.000
_cell.angle_alpha   90.00
_cell.angle_beta   90.00
_cell.angle_gamma   90.00
#
_symmetry.space_group_name_H-M   'P 1'
#
loop_
_entity.id
_entity.type
_entity.pdbx_description
1 polymer ?
#
loop_
_entity_poly.entity_id
_entity_poly.type
_entity_poly.pdbx_seq_one_letter_code
_entity_poly.pdbx_strand_id
1 'polypeptide(L)'
;MTETSHQPVKRRGHSTVQVGDYLYMWGGDQPGLPHIHNDEKKKSMCSVVEVCHVPNGEWVQKPTTGDPPLGVRGYAVAVIRNEVFFFGGWCCHGDCNHNSLYSFNVETFNWKELSPTTSHHGPMMKEGSSMIAVKVNGEDYLAVIGGWRSSSNNTPPQPGAQYSEATFGANQHCNEVHVYRLKTGEWTSPTVTGDRPPPIDDFTLTSITNTTAILFGGAIDNLRYSNDVYIFEFTDTSVKCTKFPNPGGSAQWPKKREYHSSVLINCSSGPHLLVVGGKGWGASDCWLLNVNKMEWKELTNIPDSVTHRYDHSLSVWNETQTTHWIIEFGGGSKYSDTRFIEIISSTGDLVVQSVLDINEYNQRRVLEGLAKEFIKDHPVSIEDILGKEPKLKDLHRLFDSSAAHYSTIGTALEVAVDDLSHSEKSASDKLLSVFKRWIESNKGVTWRNALQVCKDYPDKFGRVKASLDKFLQSDRAHKEY
;
A
#
# COMPACT_ATOMS: atom_id res chain seq x y z
N MET A 1 3.90 19.93 -28.56
CA MET A 1 3.29 20.57 -27.38
C MET A 1 2.86 19.43 -26.48
N THR A 2 3.58 19.19 -25.39
CA THR A 2 3.21 18.16 -24.41
C THR A 2 1.96 18.64 -23.69
N GLU A 3 0.82 18.00 -23.93
CA GLU A 3 -0.35 18.19 -23.07
C GLU A 3 0.09 17.92 -21.63
N THR A 4 -0.06 18.90 -20.76
CA THR A 4 0.17 18.71 -19.34
C THR A 4 -0.90 17.75 -18.84
N SER A 5 -0.50 16.54 -18.42
CA SER A 5 -1.40 15.57 -17.82
C SER A 5 -2.07 16.19 -16.59
N HIS A 6 -3.38 15.95 -16.43
CA HIS A 6 -4.12 16.42 -15.28
C HIS A 6 -3.51 15.86 -14.00
N GLN A 7 -3.43 16.69 -12.95
CA GLN A 7 -3.01 16.26 -11.62
C GLN A 7 -4.01 16.76 -10.58
N PRO A 8 -4.40 15.91 -9.62
CA PRO A 8 -5.30 16.34 -8.57
C PRO A 8 -4.70 17.47 -7.74
N VAL A 9 -5.54 18.43 -7.36
CA VAL A 9 -5.10 19.52 -6.47
C VAL A 9 -4.75 19.00 -5.08
N LYS A 10 -3.75 19.64 -4.46
CA LYS A 10 -3.33 19.36 -3.09
C LYS A 10 -4.51 19.41 -2.13
N ARG A 11 -4.58 18.44 -1.22
CA ARG A 11 -5.66 18.31 -0.23
C ARG A 11 -5.26 17.41 0.92
N ARG A 12 -6.01 17.47 2.02
CA ARG A 12 -5.82 16.65 3.23
C ARG A 12 -7.14 16.14 3.81
N GLY A 13 -7.08 15.07 4.59
CA GLY A 13 -8.26 14.44 5.22
C GLY A 13 -9.25 13.87 4.23
N HIS A 14 -8.74 13.53 3.04
CA HIS A 14 -9.40 12.69 2.05
C HIS A 14 -8.93 11.24 2.23
N SER A 15 -9.54 10.32 1.51
CA SER A 15 -9.05 8.95 1.37
C SER A 15 -8.94 8.58 -0.10
N THR A 16 -7.95 7.75 -0.41
CA THR A 16 -7.83 7.05 -1.69
C THR A 16 -8.26 5.60 -1.49
N VAL A 17 -8.92 5.03 -2.49
CA VAL A 17 -9.30 3.61 -2.49
C VAL A 17 -9.01 2.96 -3.83
N GLN A 18 -8.49 1.74 -3.81
CA GLN A 18 -8.16 0.99 -5.01
C GLN A 18 -9.30 0.02 -5.38
N VAL A 19 -9.73 0.07 -6.66
CA VAL A 19 -10.69 -0.87 -7.26
C VAL A 19 -10.17 -1.27 -8.64
N GLY A 20 -9.80 -2.54 -8.80
CA GLY A 20 -9.16 -3.02 -10.03
C GLY A 20 -7.87 -2.26 -10.33
N ASP A 21 -7.69 -1.79 -11.56
CA ASP A 21 -6.49 -1.02 -11.92
C ASP A 21 -6.60 0.49 -11.65
N TYR A 22 -7.62 0.90 -10.91
CA TYR A 22 -7.93 2.29 -10.67
C TYR A 22 -7.86 2.67 -9.20
N LEU A 23 -7.38 3.88 -8.95
CA LEU A 23 -7.44 4.55 -7.66
C LEU A 23 -8.50 5.66 -7.72
N TYR A 24 -9.37 5.71 -6.73
CA TYR A 24 -10.43 6.72 -6.61
C TYR A 24 -10.17 7.60 -5.41
N MET A 25 -10.36 8.91 -5.57
CA MET A 25 -10.20 9.88 -4.50
C MET A 25 -11.31 10.92 -4.56
N TRP A 26 -11.91 11.18 -3.41
CA TRP A 26 -12.99 12.14 -3.24
C TRP A 26 -12.72 13.06 -2.05
N GLY A 27 -13.41 14.20 -1.98
CA GLY A 27 -13.37 15.09 -0.82
C GLY A 27 -11.98 15.66 -0.50
N GLY A 28 -11.76 15.91 0.79
CA GLY A 28 -10.60 16.58 1.36
C GLY A 28 -10.72 18.09 1.42
N ASP A 29 -10.06 18.68 2.41
CA ASP A 29 -9.83 20.13 2.49
C ASP A 29 -8.84 20.52 1.40
N GLN A 30 -9.30 21.32 0.43
CA GLN A 30 -8.58 21.69 -0.78
C GLN A 30 -8.71 23.20 -1.06
N PRO A 31 -7.72 23.82 -1.75
CA PRO A 31 -7.76 25.25 -2.07
C PRO A 31 -9.06 25.67 -2.76
N GLY A 32 -9.72 26.70 -2.21
CA GLY A 32 -10.94 27.29 -2.78
C GLY A 32 -12.25 26.65 -2.33
N LEU A 33 -12.21 25.53 -1.60
CA LEU A 33 -13.39 24.89 -1.01
C LEU A 33 -14.02 25.84 0.03
N PRO A 34 -15.32 26.16 -0.07
CA PRO A 34 -16.00 27.00 0.91
C PRO A 34 -16.18 26.30 2.28
N HIS A 35 -15.84 27.00 3.37
CA HIS A 35 -16.03 26.56 4.76
C HIS A 35 -17.44 26.90 5.27
N ILE A 36 -18.45 26.51 4.48
CA ILE A 36 -19.88 26.72 4.77
C ILE A 36 -20.62 25.40 4.65
N HIS A 37 -21.73 25.25 5.37
CA HIS A 37 -22.42 23.97 5.50
C HIS A 37 -22.74 23.36 4.13
N ASN A 38 -23.42 24.12 3.28
CA ASN A 38 -23.73 23.73 1.91
C ASN A 38 -23.99 24.97 1.05
N ASP A 39 -23.42 25.03 -0.14
CA ASP A 39 -23.69 26.03 -1.17
C ASP A 39 -23.39 25.46 -2.56
N GLU A 40 -23.80 26.16 -3.61
CA GLU A 40 -23.62 25.70 -4.98
C GLU A 40 -22.15 25.53 -5.38
N LYS A 41 -21.25 26.39 -4.88
CA LYS A 41 -19.82 26.27 -5.16
C LYS A 41 -19.23 25.01 -4.54
N LYS A 42 -19.52 24.74 -3.27
CA LYS A 42 -19.06 23.52 -2.59
C LYS A 42 -19.64 22.27 -3.23
N LYS A 43 -20.94 22.24 -3.54
CA LYS A 43 -21.57 21.12 -4.27
C LYS A 43 -20.84 20.85 -5.59
N SER A 44 -20.59 21.90 -6.38
CA SER A 44 -19.86 21.76 -7.65
C SER A 44 -18.47 21.17 -7.46
N MET A 45 -17.71 21.61 -6.44
CA MET A 45 -16.37 21.08 -6.14
C MET A 45 -16.37 19.65 -5.58
N CYS A 46 -17.48 19.21 -4.97
CA CYS A 46 -17.63 17.86 -4.40
C CYS A 46 -18.33 16.88 -5.34
N SER A 47 -18.89 17.35 -6.47
CA SER A 47 -19.57 16.53 -7.49
C SER A 47 -18.61 15.97 -8.55
N VAL A 48 -17.35 15.75 -8.15
CA VAL A 48 -16.29 15.18 -8.97
C VAL A 48 -15.48 14.19 -8.16
N VAL A 49 -14.91 13.18 -8.83
CA VAL A 49 -13.99 12.20 -8.26
C VAL A 49 -12.73 12.20 -9.11
N GLU A 50 -11.57 12.20 -8.44
CA GLU A 50 -10.27 12.03 -9.09
C GLU A 50 -10.02 10.54 -9.27
N VAL A 51 -9.65 10.13 -10.48
CA VAL A 51 -9.42 8.73 -10.85
C VAL A 51 -8.02 8.59 -11.44
N CYS A 52 -7.19 7.74 -10.83
CA CYS A 52 -5.89 7.38 -11.38
C CYS A 52 -5.95 5.99 -12.00
N HIS A 53 -5.55 5.85 -13.26
CA HIS A 53 -5.25 4.54 -13.82
C HIS A 53 -3.83 4.15 -13.38
N VAL A 54 -3.71 3.27 -12.38
CA VAL A 54 -2.44 2.98 -11.71
C VAL A 54 -1.39 2.40 -12.67
N PRO A 55 -1.70 1.50 -13.63
CA PRO A 55 -0.71 0.94 -14.54
C PRO A 55 0.04 1.96 -15.40
N ASN A 56 -0.56 3.11 -15.73
CA ASN A 56 0.10 4.17 -16.50
C ASN A 56 0.29 5.49 -15.72
N GLY A 57 -0.24 5.59 -14.51
CA GLY A 57 -0.14 6.75 -13.63
C GLY A 57 -0.94 7.96 -14.09
N GLU A 58 -1.91 7.80 -14.98
CA GLU A 58 -2.70 8.92 -15.50
C GLU A 58 -3.88 9.24 -14.59
N TRP A 59 -3.94 10.50 -14.16
CA TRP A 59 -5.07 11.04 -13.42
C TRP A 59 -6.06 11.71 -14.35
N VAL A 60 -7.35 11.48 -14.09
CA VAL A 60 -8.46 12.18 -14.73
C VAL A 60 -9.49 12.56 -13.67
N GLN A 61 -10.07 13.74 -13.81
CA GLN A 61 -11.22 14.14 -12.99
C GLN A 61 -12.50 13.73 -13.72
N LYS A 62 -13.41 13.07 -13.01
CA LYS A 62 -14.70 12.63 -13.56
C LYS A 62 -15.86 13.25 -12.78
N PRO A 63 -16.87 13.81 -13.47
CA PRO A 63 -18.09 14.27 -12.81
C PRO A 63 -18.88 13.10 -12.23
N THR A 64 -19.60 13.35 -11.15
CA THR A 64 -20.49 12.37 -10.53
C THR A 64 -21.95 12.77 -10.65
N THR A 65 -22.85 11.80 -10.47
CA THR A 65 -24.30 11.99 -10.42
C THR A 65 -24.85 11.62 -9.04
N GLY A 66 -26.05 12.11 -8.72
CA GLY A 66 -26.57 12.04 -7.35
C GLY A 66 -25.92 13.08 -6.44
N ASP A 67 -26.38 13.15 -5.20
CA ASP A 67 -25.86 14.10 -4.22
C ASP A 67 -24.72 13.43 -3.42
N PRO A 68 -23.48 13.97 -3.49
CA PRO A 68 -22.38 13.47 -2.69
C PRO A 68 -22.57 13.80 -1.19
N PRO A 69 -21.91 13.06 -0.28
CA PRO A 69 -21.99 13.35 1.16
C PRO A 69 -21.53 14.77 1.50
N LEU A 70 -22.13 15.35 2.55
CA LEU A 70 -21.71 16.66 3.07
C LEU A 70 -20.46 16.59 3.94
N GLY A 71 -20.19 15.42 4.55
CA GLY A 71 -18.96 15.15 5.31
C GLY A 71 -17.78 14.96 4.35
N VAL A 72 -17.15 16.06 3.96
CA VAL A 72 -16.13 16.09 2.90
C VAL A 72 -14.72 15.77 3.40
N ARG A 73 -14.48 15.76 4.72
CA ARG A 73 -13.17 15.48 5.31
C ARG A 73 -13.30 14.55 6.51
N GLY A 74 -12.28 13.71 6.75
CA GLY A 74 -12.21 12.85 7.94
C GLY A 74 -13.35 11.83 8.01
N TYR A 75 -13.96 11.52 6.86
CA TYR A 75 -14.95 10.47 6.72
C TYR A 75 -14.24 9.11 6.74
N ALA A 76 -14.96 8.07 7.14
CA ALA A 76 -14.49 6.71 7.05
C ALA A 76 -14.86 6.11 5.69
N VAL A 77 -13.99 5.28 5.10
CA VAL A 77 -14.20 4.68 3.78
C VAL A 77 -13.93 3.18 3.80
N ALA A 78 -14.72 2.40 3.05
CA ALA A 78 -14.46 0.98 2.80
C ALA A 78 -14.93 0.59 1.39
N VAL A 79 -14.37 -0.50 0.84
CA VAL A 79 -14.69 -0.98 -0.50
C VAL A 79 -15.24 -2.40 -0.41
N ILE A 80 -16.34 -2.66 -1.12
CA ILE A 80 -16.82 -4.02 -1.39
C ILE A 80 -17.07 -4.12 -2.89
N ARG A 81 -16.21 -4.89 -3.58
CA ARG A 81 -16.25 -5.06 -5.05
C ARG A 81 -16.11 -3.70 -5.75
N ASN A 82 -17.15 -3.25 -6.45
CA ASN A 82 -17.17 -2.02 -7.26
C ASN A 82 -17.96 -0.89 -6.57
N GLU A 83 -18.34 -1.08 -5.30
CA GLU A 83 -18.99 -0.06 -4.47
C GLU A 83 -18.01 0.44 -3.40
N VAL A 84 -17.89 1.76 -3.32
CA VAL A 84 -17.15 2.45 -2.26
C VAL A 84 -18.15 3.04 -1.28
N PHE A 85 -17.98 2.78 0.00
CA PHE A 85 -18.87 3.27 1.06
C PHE A 85 -18.19 4.38 1.84
N PHE A 86 -18.94 5.43 2.14
CA PHE A 86 -18.48 6.61 2.87
C PHE A 86 -19.36 6.83 4.09
N PHE A 87 -18.74 6.98 5.26
CA PHE A 87 -19.44 7.21 6.51
C PHE A 87 -18.95 8.47 7.23
N GLY A 88 -19.90 9.31 7.63
CA GLY A 88 -19.67 10.44 8.52
C GLY A 88 -18.80 11.56 7.92
N GLY A 89 -17.89 12.10 8.71
CA GLY A 89 -16.97 13.18 8.32
C GLY A 89 -17.47 14.58 8.66
N TRP A 90 -16.55 15.56 8.56
CA TRP A 90 -16.78 16.97 8.78
C TRP A 90 -17.06 17.71 7.48
N CYS A 91 -18.04 18.62 7.51
CA CYS A 91 -18.38 19.43 6.35
C CYS A 91 -17.54 20.71 6.22
N CYS A 92 -16.46 20.89 6.98
CA CYS A 92 -15.65 22.12 6.96
C CYS A 92 -16.36 23.40 7.45
N HIS A 93 -17.50 23.28 8.15
CA HIS A 93 -18.25 24.42 8.69
C HIS A 93 -18.55 24.24 10.18
N GLY A 94 -17.94 25.07 11.02
CA GLY A 94 -18.09 25.01 12.48
C GLY A 94 -17.90 23.59 13.01
N ASP A 95 -18.77 23.17 13.91
CA ASP A 95 -18.75 21.87 14.58
C ASP A 95 -19.69 20.83 13.92
N CYS A 96 -19.82 20.91 12.58
CA CYS A 96 -20.81 20.15 11.83
C CYS A 96 -20.21 18.86 11.23
N ASN A 97 -20.25 17.79 12.03
CA ASN A 97 -20.02 16.42 11.57
C ASN A 97 -21.31 15.73 11.15
N HIS A 98 -21.16 14.68 10.36
CA HIS A 98 -22.23 13.84 9.86
C HIS A 98 -22.07 12.39 10.37
N ASN A 99 -23.13 11.60 10.24
CA ASN A 99 -23.13 10.12 10.40
C ASN A 99 -23.88 9.44 9.26
N SER A 100 -24.11 10.13 8.15
CA SER A 100 -24.72 9.52 6.98
C SER A 100 -23.80 8.46 6.38
N LEU A 101 -24.41 7.43 5.80
CA LEU A 101 -23.75 6.38 5.03
C LEU A 101 -24.17 6.51 3.57
N TYR A 102 -23.18 6.60 2.68
CA TYR A 102 -23.37 6.65 1.24
C TYR A 102 -22.63 5.48 0.59
N SER A 103 -23.15 5.02 -0.55
CA SER A 103 -22.39 4.22 -1.50
C SER A 103 -22.12 5.01 -2.78
N PHE A 104 -20.99 4.70 -3.42
CA PHE A 104 -20.55 5.25 -4.68
C PHE A 104 -20.17 4.11 -5.61
N ASN A 105 -20.88 4.01 -6.73
CA ASN A 105 -20.62 3.00 -7.73
C ASN A 105 -19.55 3.49 -8.71
N VAL A 106 -18.40 2.80 -8.77
CA VAL A 106 -17.25 3.27 -9.56
C VAL A 106 -17.39 3.09 -11.07
N GLU A 107 -18.40 2.33 -11.52
CA GLU A 107 -18.68 2.14 -12.95
C GLU A 107 -19.61 3.24 -13.49
N THR A 108 -20.64 3.59 -12.70
CA THR A 108 -21.67 4.56 -13.08
C THR A 108 -21.40 5.98 -12.56
N PHE A 109 -20.43 6.15 -11.66
CA PHE A 109 -20.10 7.42 -11.00
C PHE A 109 -21.33 8.04 -10.29
N ASN A 110 -22.15 7.19 -9.69
CA ASN A 110 -23.39 7.58 -9.02
C ASN A 110 -23.28 7.43 -7.50
N TRP A 111 -23.72 8.46 -6.78
CA TRP A 111 -23.87 8.47 -5.33
C TRP A 111 -25.27 8.01 -4.93
N LYS A 112 -25.34 7.19 -3.88
CA LYS A 112 -26.58 6.74 -3.26
C LYS A 112 -26.49 6.87 -1.75
N GLU A 113 -27.43 7.62 -1.16
CA GLU A 113 -27.60 7.65 0.29
C GLU A 113 -28.23 6.32 0.77
N LEU A 114 -27.56 5.66 1.71
CA LEU A 114 -28.04 4.42 2.34
C LEU A 114 -28.62 4.67 3.72
N SER A 115 -28.07 5.65 4.44
CA SER A 115 -28.54 6.05 5.77
C SER A 115 -28.32 7.56 5.92
N PRO A 116 -29.37 8.35 6.17
CA PRO A 116 -29.24 9.81 6.30
C PRO A 116 -28.60 10.20 7.62
N THR A 117 -28.09 11.43 7.69
CA THR A 117 -27.61 11.99 8.96
C THR A 117 -28.77 12.09 9.96
N THR A 118 -28.60 11.57 11.16
CA THR A 118 -29.66 11.55 12.19
C THR A 118 -29.08 11.62 13.61
N SER A 119 -29.82 12.20 14.56
CA SER A 119 -29.46 12.21 15.97
C SER A 119 -30.27 11.22 16.83
N HIS A 120 -31.02 10.32 16.21
CA HIS A 120 -31.97 9.46 16.93
C HIS A 120 -31.54 8.00 17.07
N HIS A 121 -30.83 7.44 16.08
CA HIS A 121 -30.45 6.02 16.06
C HIS A 121 -29.14 5.80 15.31
N GLY A 122 -28.48 4.68 15.60
CA GLY A 122 -27.23 4.28 14.96
C GLY A 122 -26.00 5.00 15.54
N PRO A 123 -24.89 5.00 14.78
CA PRO A 123 -23.65 5.61 15.22
C PRO A 123 -23.78 7.12 15.37
N MET A 124 -23.04 7.72 16.28
CA MET A 124 -23.03 9.18 16.43
C MET A 124 -22.41 9.89 15.21
N MET A 125 -22.72 11.18 15.04
CA MET A 125 -22.06 12.11 14.12
C MET A 125 -20.61 12.32 14.55
N LYS A 126 -19.68 12.05 13.63
CA LYS A 126 -18.26 12.04 13.93
C LYS A 126 -17.40 12.16 12.67
N GLU A 127 -16.18 12.58 12.88
CA GLU A 127 -15.07 12.44 11.94
C GLU A 127 -13.92 11.68 12.62
N GLY A 128 -12.84 11.40 11.88
CA GLY A 128 -11.66 10.69 12.42
C GLY A 128 -11.94 9.23 12.82
N SER A 129 -13.13 8.71 12.51
CA SER A 129 -13.45 7.29 12.61
C SER A 129 -12.87 6.52 11.41
N SER A 130 -12.81 5.20 11.52
CA SER A 130 -12.45 4.35 10.38
C SER A 130 -13.50 3.26 10.15
N MET A 131 -13.55 2.76 8.91
CA MET A 131 -14.54 1.80 8.45
C MET A 131 -13.85 0.69 7.68
N ILE A 132 -14.30 -0.54 7.89
CA ILE A 132 -13.81 -1.70 7.16
C ILE A 132 -14.97 -2.57 6.69
N ALA A 133 -14.73 -3.31 5.60
CA ALA A 133 -15.63 -4.36 5.15
C ALA A 133 -15.38 -5.64 5.94
N VAL A 134 -16.44 -6.24 6.48
CA VAL A 134 -16.43 -7.53 7.18
C VAL A 134 -17.36 -8.47 6.45
N LYS A 135 -16.97 -9.74 6.32
CA LYS A 135 -17.83 -10.79 5.80
C LYS A 135 -17.97 -11.92 6.80
N VAL A 136 -19.17 -12.05 7.38
CA VAL A 136 -19.51 -13.08 8.37
C VAL A 136 -20.62 -13.96 7.81
N ASN A 137 -20.45 -15.28 7.86
CA ASN A 137 -21.44 -16.26 7.37
C ASN A 137 -21.91 -16.00 5.92
N GLY A 138 -21.01 -15.47 5.08
CA GLY A 138 -21.31 -15.15 3.68
C GLY A 138 -22.01 -13.82 3.44
N GLU A 139 -22.41 -13.09 4.49
CA GLU A 139 -23.02 -11.75 4.39
C GLU A 139 -21.98 -10.66 4.58
N ASP A 140 -22.09 -9.58 3.79
CA ASP A 140 -21.20 -8.43 3.84
C ASP A 140 -21.76 -7.35 4.80
N TYR A 141 -20.86 -6.79 5.61
CA TYR A 141 -21.13 -5.78 6.63
C TYR A 141 -20.10 -4.67 6.55
N LEU A 142 -20.46 -3.49 7.05
CA LEU A 142 -19.53 -2.37 7.25
C LEU A 142 -19.39 -2.12 8.74
N ALA A 143 -18.19 -2.27 9.28
CA ALA A 143 -17.92 -1.95 10.68
C ALA A 143 -17.28 -0.56 10.78
N VAL A 144 -17.87 0.31 11.59
CA VAL A 144 -17.38 1.66 11.88
C VAL A 144 -16.91 1.72 13.32
N ILE A 145 -15.69 2.20 13.53
CA ILE A 145 -15.04 2.20 14.85
C ILE A 145 -14.56 3.61 15.19
N GLY A 146 -14.69 3.95 16.47
CA GLY A 146 -14.09 5.15 17.08
C GLY A 146 -14.54 6.44 16.43
N GLY A 147 -13.67 7.45 16.47
CA GLY A 147 -13.91 8.80 15.97
C GLY A 147 -14.23 9.78 17.09
N TRP A 148 -14.24 11.05 16.71
CA TRP A 148 -14.54 12.15 17.63
C TRP A 148 -15.69 13.01 17.12
N ARG A 149 -16.37 13.58 18.10
CA ARG A 149 -17.66 14.25 18.00
C ARG A 149 -17.47 15.75 18.13
N SER A 150 -18.13 16.53 17.29
CA SER A 150 -18.23 17.99 17.52
C SER A 150 -19.62 18.49 17.92
N SER A 151 -20.73 17.81 17.57
CA SER A 151 -22.08 18.39 17.73
C SER A 151 -22.81 18.04 19.04
N SER A 152 -23.58 18.95 19.65
CA SER A 152 -24.39 18.67 20.85
C SER A 152 -25.61 17.75 20.61
N ASN A 153 -26.04 17.60 19.36
CA ASN A 153 -27.22 16.82 18.95
C ASN A 153 -26.80 15.47 18.35
N ASN A 154 -26.45 14.49 19.18
CA ASN A 154 -26.01 13.17 18.73
C ASN A 154 -26.96 12.05 19.14
N THR A 155 -26.79 10.91 18.48
CA THR A 155 -27.47 9.67 18.83
C THR A 155 -27.15 9.27 20.29
N PRO A 156 -28.03 8.49 20.94
CA PRO A 156 -27.76 7.95 22.26
C PRO A 156 -26.45 7.14 22.27
N PRO A 157 -25.66 7.22 23.36
CA PRO A 157 -24.43 6.44 23.48
C PRO A 157 -24.64 4.93 23.26
N GLN A 158 -23.72 4.30 22.54
CA GLN A 158 -23.71 2.84 22.41
C GLN A 158 -23.51 2.19 23.80
N PRO A 159 -24.33 1.21 24.18
CA PRO A 159 -24.11 0.44 25.40
C PRO A 159 -22.70 -0.17 25.47
N GLY A 160 -22.01 0.06 26.59
CA GLY A 160 -20.64 -0.44 26.83
C GLY A 160 -19.53 0.33 26.10
N ALA A 161 -19.86 1.39 25.34
CA ALA A 161 -18.85 2.32 24.83
C ALA A 161 -18.46 3.34 25.92
N GLN A 162 -17.26 3.88 25.77
CA GLN A 162 -16.70 4.95 26.57
C GLN A 162 -16.53 6.20 25.72
N TYR A 163 -16.55 7.34 26.39
CA TYR A 163 -16.41 8.65 25.80
C TYR A 163 -15.45 9.48 26.65
N SER A 164 -14.59 10.28 26.03
CA SER A 164 -13.66 11.15 26.76
C SER A 164 -14.41 12.22 27.57
N GLU A 165 -13.81 12.83 28.59
CA GLU A 165 -14.47 13.94 29.29
C GLU A 165 -14.59 15.17 28.37
N ALA A 166 -15.81 15.71 28.24
CA ALA A 166 -16.05 16.94 27.50
C ALA A 166 -15.60 18.13 28.35
N THR A 167 -14.41 18.68 28.08
CA THR A 167 -13.95 19.89 28.75
C THR A 167 -14.49 21.12 28.02
N PHE A 168 -15.30 21.95 28.71
CA PHE A 168 -15.70 23.30 28.28
C PHE A 168 -16.13 23.45 26.81
N GLY A 169 -17.13 22.68 26.36
CA GLY A 169 -17.64 22.78 24.99
C GLY A 169 -16.73 22.17 23.92
N ALA A 170 -15.71 21.41 24.32
CA ALA A 170 -14.82 20.70 23.42
C ALA A 170 -15.40 19.36 22.95
N ASN A 171 -14.93 18.99 21.76
CA ASN A 171 -15.20 17.76 21.05
C ASN A 171 -14.85 16.51 21.89
N GLN A 172 -15.61 15.42 21.70
CA GLN A 172 -15.53 14.22 22.52
C GLN A 172 -15.13 13.00 21.68
N HIS A 173 -14.09 12.29 22.10
CA HIS A 173 -13.68 11.03 21.48
C HIS A 173 -14.62 9.92 21.94
N CYS A 174 -14.84 8.91 21.10
CA CYS A 174 -15.58 7.72 21.44
C CYS A 174 -14.81 6.46 21.04
N ASN A 175 -15.17 5.32 21.60
CA ASN A 175 -14.70 4.02 21.11
C ASN A 175 -15.85 3.19 20.56
N GLU A 176 -16.90 3.84 20.02
CA GLU A 176 -18.07 3.17 19.44
C GLU A 176 -17.66 2.12 18.41
N VAL A 177 -18.38 1.01 18.36
CA VAL A 177 -18.27 -0.03 17.35
C VAL A 177 -19.68 -0.30 16.86
N HIS A 178 -19.96 0.09 15.62
CA HIS A 178 -21.24 -0.13 14.97
C HIS A 178 -21.05 -0.94 13.71
N VAL A 179 -22.05 -1.74 13.35
CA VAL A 179 -22.03 -2.57 12.16
C VAL A 179 -23.27 -2.28 11.32
N TYR A 180 -23.09 -1.94 10.06
CA TYR A 180 -24.17 -1.80 9.09
C TYR A 180 -24.33 -3.10 8.31
N ARG A 181 -25.53 -3.70 8.36
CA ARG A 181 -25.85 -4.90 7.59
C ARG A 181 -26.39 -4.48 6.22
N LEU A 182 -25.60 -4.67 5.17
CA LEU A 182 -25.97 -4.24 3.80
C LEU A 182 -27.26 -4.90 3.29
N LYS A 183 -27.53 -6.14 3.71
CA LYS A 183 -28.72 -6.89 3.29
C LYS A 183 -30.02 -6.30 3.80
N THR A 184 -30.04 -5.77 5.03
CA THR A 184 -31.25 -5.21 5.66
C THR A 184 -31.28 -3.69 5.61
N GLY A 185 -30.12 -3.05 5.45
CA GLY A 185 -29.98 -1.61 5.46
C GLY A 185 -30.00 -1.00 6.87
N GLU A 186 -29.64 -1.78 7.89
CA GLU A 186 -29.80 -1.39 9.30
C GLU A 186 -28.46 -1.35 10.05
N TRP A 187 -28.35 -0.37 10.95
CA TRP A 187 -27.27 -0.29 11.92
C TRP A 187 -27.55 -1.18 13.12
N THR A 188 -26.54 -1.91 13.58
CA THR A 188 -26.57 -2.67 14.82
C THR A 188 -25.35 -2.32 15.69
N SER A 189 -25.52 -2.51 16.99
CA SER A 189 -24.45 -2.37 17.98
C SER A 189 -24.07 -3.77 18.47
N PRO A 190 -22.97 -4.37 17.98
CA PRO A 190 -22.54 -5.68 18.45
C PRO A 190 -22.09 -5.62 19.92
N THR A 191 -22.11 -6.77 20.59
CA THR A 191 -21.49 -6.91 21.92
C THR A 191 -19.97 -6.85 21.78
N VAL A 192 -19.34 -5.85 22.37
CA VAL A 192 -17.87 -5.70 22.33
C VAL A 192 -17.26 -6.30 23.60
N THR A 193 -16.29 -7.20 23.44
CA THR A 193 -15.63 -7.93 24.54
C THR A 193 -14.11 -7.81 24.46
N GLY A 194 -13.41 -8.12 25.55
CA GLY A 194 -11.95 -8.05 25.64
C GLY A 194 -11.42 -6.63 25.80
N ASP A 195 -10.27 -6.36 25.21
CA ASP A 195 -9.50 -5.12 25.39
C ASP A 195 -9.99 -4.01 24.45
N ARG A 196 -11.22 -3.54 24.66
CA ARG A 196 -11.77 -2.42 23.87
C ARG A 196 -10.80 -1.22 23.92
N PRO A 197 -10.44 -0.61 22.79
CA PRO A 197 -9.58 0.57 22.81
C PRO A 197 -10.17 1.70 23.65
N PRO A 198 -9.35 2.62 24.18
CA PRO A 198 -9.89 3.85 24.76
C PRO A 198 -10.67 4.64 23.71
N PRO A 199 -11.47 5.65 24.11
CA PRO A 199 -12.00 6.64 23.17
C PRO A 199 -10.86 7.17 22.29
N ILE A 200 -11.01 7.03 20.98
CA ILE A 200 -9.89 7.22 20.04
C ILE A 200 -10.38 7.60 18.64
N ASP A 201 -9.64 8.46 17.96
CA ASP A 201 -9.84 8.90 16.57
C ASP A 201 -8.50 9.02 15.83
N ASP A 202 -8.55 9.29 14.53
CA ASP A 202 -7.39 9.54 13.65
C ASP A 202 -6.31 8.43 13.73
N PHE A 203 -6.78 7.22 14.00
CA PHE A 203 -6.06 5.95 13.91
C PHE A 203 -6.19 5.34 12.51
N THR A 204 -5.41 4.30 12.24
CA THR A 204 -5.62 3.49 11.04
C THR A 204 -6.31 2.18 11.39
N LEU A 205 -7.25 1.73 10.54
CA LEU A 205 -7.94 0.45 10.65
C LEU A 205 -7.87 -0.26 9.31
N THR A 206 -7.41 -1.51 9.30
CA THR A 206 -7.21 -2.27 8.06
C THR A 206 -7.71 -3.71 8.22
N SER A 207 -8.50 -4.20 7.27
CA SER A 207 -8.93 -5.61 7.26
C SER A 207 -7.73 -6.52 7.05
N ILE A 208 -7.57 -7.54 7.91
CA ILE A 208 -6.57 -8.61 7.75
C ILE A 208 -7.20 -9.79 7.02
N THR A 209 -8.42 -10.18 7.44
CA THR A 209 -9.22 -11.24 6.83
C THR A 209 -10.66 -10.78 6.68
N ASN A 210 -11.54 -11.66 6.21
CA ASN A 210 -12.98 -11.40 6.15
C ASN A 210 -13.59 -11.06 7.52
N THR A 211 -13.02 -11.53 8.62
CA THR A 211 -13.60 -11.37 9.97
C THR A 211 -12.64 -10.73 10.95
N THR A 212 -11.48 -10.24 10.50
CA THR A 212 -10.50 -9.64 11.40
C THR A 212 -9.93 -8.35 10.85
N ALA A 213 -9.70 -7.38 11.73
CA ALA A 213 -9.09 -6.10 11.40
C ALA A 213 -8.02 -5.71 12.42
N ILE A 214 -7.05 -4.91 11.99
CA ILE A 214 -6.00 -4.34 12.83
C ILE A 214 -6.18 -2.84 12.94
N LEU A 215 -6.08 -2.33 14.16
CA LEU A 215 -6.05 -0.90 14.48
C LEU A 215 -4.67 -0.54 15.00
N PHE A 216 -4.12 0.59 14.54
CA PHE A 216 -2.88 1.14 15.05
C PHE A 216 -2.95 2.66 15.27
N GLY A 217 -2.31 3.11 16.35
CA GLY A 217 -2.15 4.53 16.68
C GLY A 217 -3.46 5.23 17.02
N GLY A 218 -3.52 6.55 16.79
CA GLY A 218 -4.68 7.41 17.02
C GLY A 218 -4.51 8.37 18.19
N ALA A 219 -5.37 9.39 18.24
CA ALA A 219 -5.47 10.34 19.34
C ALA A 219 -6.50 9.88 20.37
N ILE A 220 -6.09 9.83 21.63
CA ILE A 220 -6.96 9.49 22.78
C ILE A 220 -7.60 10.78 23.31
N ASP A 221 -6.84 11.87 23.25
CA ASP A 221 -7.28 13.24 23.46
C ASP A 221 -6.30 14.20 22.77
N ASN A 222 -6.53 15.51 22.93
CA ASN A 222 -5.73 16.60 22.36
C ASN A 222 -4.20 16.53 22.62
N LEU A 223 -3.75 15.79 23.63
CA LEU A 223 -2.33 15.73 24.04
C LEU A 223 -1.76 14.31 24.07
N ARG A 224 -2.61 13.28 24.08
CA ARG A 224 -2.21 11.89 24.21
C ARG A 224 -2.52 11.10 22.95
N TYR A 225 -1.46 10.59 22.34
CA TYR A 225 -1.55 9.65 21.22
C TYR A 225 -1.26 8.21 21.67
N SER A 226 -1.80 7.26 20.93
CA SER A 226 -1.55 5.83 21.09
C SER A 226 -0.43 5.37 20.15
N ASN A 227 0.25 4.29 20.54
CA ASN A 227 1.00 3.40 19.65
C ASN A 227 0.67 1.94 19.93
N ASP A 228 -0.46 1.67 20.58
CA ASP A 228 -0.90 0.30 20.81
C ASP A 228 -1.49 -0.27 19.52
N VAL A 229 -1.34 -1.58 19.34
CA VAL A 229 -1.99 -2.34 18.27
C VAL A 229 -3.21 -3.05 18.86
N TYR A 230 -4.34 -3.04 18.16
CA TYR A 230 -5.52 -3.82 18.52
C TYR A 230 -5.95 -4.71 17.37
N ILE A 231 -6.33 -5.94 17.68
CA ILE A 231 -6.97 -6.86 16.73
C ILE A 231 -8.44 -6.98 17.10
N PHE A 232 -9.29 -6.75 16.10
CA PHE A 232 -10.74 -6.94 16.18
C PHE A 232 -11.11 -8.24 15.47
N GLU A 233 -11.82 -9.12 16.17
CA GLU A 233 -12.37 -10.36 15.62
C GLU A 233 -13.89 -10.25 15.60
N PHE A 234 -14.48 -10.24 14.41
CA PHE A 234 -15.91 -10.04 14.19
C PHE A 234 -16.65 -11.38 14.06
N THR A 235 -17.78 -11.46 14.76
CA THR A 235 -18.80 -12.48 14.58
C THR A 235 -20.11 -11.82 14.15
N ASP A 236 -21.20 -12.59 14.05
CA ASP A 236 -22.50 -12.07 13.63
C ASP A 236 -23.15 -11.14 14.66
N THR A 237 -22.78 -11.29 15.94
CA THR A 237 -23.42 -10.63 17.08
C THR A 237 -22.42 -9.94 18.03
N SER A 238 -21.13 -10.26 17.93
CA SER A 238 -20.10 -9.75 18.84
C SER A 238 -18.79 -9.41 18.14
N VAL A 239 -18.01 -8.56 18.78
CA VAL A 239 -16.65 -8.19 18.37
C VAL A 239 -15.73 -8.40 19.57
N LYS A 240 -14.69 -9.21 19.39
CA LYS A 240 -13.66 -9.41 20.40
C LYS A 240 -12.44 -8.55 20.07
N CYS A 241 -12.01 -7.75 21.03
CA CYS A 241 -10.83 -6.91 20.92
C CYS A 241 -9.67 -7.55 21.70
N THR A 242 -8.49 -7.61 21.09
CA THR A 242 -7.25 -8.06 21.74
C THR A 242 -6.20 -6.97 21.61
N LYS A 243 -5.64 -6.52 22.74
CA LYS A 243 -4.62 -5.47 22.75
C LYS A 243 -3.20 -6.04 22.74
N PHE A 244 -2.35 -5.45 21.91
CA PHE A 244 -0.92 -5.70 21.84
C PHE A 244 -0.20 -4.38 22.16
N PRO A 245 0.13 -4.13 23.44
CA PRO A 245 0.81 -2.91 23.84
C PRO A 245 2.27 -2.92 23.40
N ASN A 246 2.87 -1.74 23.32
CA ASN A 246 4.32 -1.64 23.18
C ASN A 246 5.02 -2.38 24.34
N PRO A 247 5.82 -3.42 24.07
CA PRO A 247 6.46 -4.23 25.12
C PRO A 247 7.56 -3.47 25.88
N GLY A 248 7.99 -2.30 25.40
CA GLY A 248 9.12 -1.56 25.94
C GLY A 248 10.47 -2.25 25.67
N GLY A 249 11.54 -1.70 26.25
CA GLY A 249 12.88 -2.28 26.17
C GLY A 249 13.54 -2.13 24.79
N SER A 250 14.19 -3.20 24.31
CA SER A 250 14.98 -3.23 23.06
C SER A 250 14.16 -3.57 21.81
N ALA A 251 12.87 -3.88 21.95
CA ALA A 251 12.01 -4.16 20.81
C ALA A 251 11.81 -2.89 19.97
N GLN A 252 11.93 -3.01 18.65
CA GLN A 252 11.56 -1.91 17.77
C GLN A 252 10.05 -1.71 17.81
N TRP A 253 9.60 -0.47 17.97
CA TRP A 253 8.19 -0.14 18.02
C TRP A 253 7.97 1.32 17.60
N PRO A 254 6.99 1.62 16.72
CA PRO A 254 6.79 2.98 16.25
C PRO A 254 6.36 3.94 17.38
N LYS A 255 6.78 5.20 17.28
CA LYS A 255 6.32 6.23 18.22
C LYS A 255 4.81 6.47 18.11
N LYS A 256 4.23 6.98 19.20
CA LYS A 256 2.83 7.40 19.31
C LYS A 256 2.48 8.44 18.23
N ARG A 257 1.36 8.25 17.55
CA ARG A 257 1.00 9.04 16.35
C ARG A 257 -0.51 9.04 16.06
N GLU A 258 -0.97 10.08 15.39
CA GLU A 258 -2.30 10.27 14.79
C GLU A 258 -2.13 10.69 13.31
N TYR A 259 -3.21 10.72 12.52
CA TYR A 259 -3.19 11.21 11.12
C TYR A 259 -2.16 10.50 10.21
N HIS A 260 -1.77 9.28 10.57
CA HIS A 260 -0.91 8.43 9.77
C HIS A 260 -1.77 7.60 8.83
N SER A 261 -1.17 7.04 7.78
CA SER A 261 -1.85 6.09 6.91
C SER A 261 -1.23 4.71 7.01
N SER A 262 -2.03 3.69 6.72
CA SER A 262 -1.56 2.32 6.67
C SER A 262 -2.26 1.51 5.58
N VAL A 263 -1.56 0.49 5.09
CA VAL A 263 -2.06 -0.46 4.10
C VAL A 263 -1.57 -1.86 4.42
N LEU A 264 -2.37 -2.87 4.10
CA LEU A 264 -1.98 -4.26 4.26
C LEU A 264 -1.35 -4.78 2.97
N ILE A 265 -0.15 -5.35 3.10
CA ILE A 265 0.56 -6.03 2.03
C ILE A 265 0.58 -7.52 2.38
N ASN A 266 0.00 -8.35 1.51
CA ASN A 266 0.04 -9.80 1.66
C ASN A 266 1.23 -10.37 0.88
N CYS A 267 2.11 -11.09 1.57
CA CYS A 267 3.21 -11.82 0.96
C CYS A 267 3.28 -13.26 1.49
N SER A 268 4.26 -14.03 1.02
CA SER A 268 4.36 -15.46 1.36
C SER A 268 4.57 -15.74 2.86
N SER A 269 5.10 -14.78 3.62
CA SER A 269 5.29 -14.88 5.08
C SER A 269 4.06 -14.41 5.89
N GLY A 270 3.00 -13.96 5.21
CA GLY A 270 1.74 -13.55 5.79
C GLY A 270 1.44 -12.05 5.60
N PRO A 271 0.38 -11.56 6.28
CA PRO A 271 -0.04 -10.17 6.21
C PRO A 271 0.98 -9.24 6.91
N HIS A 272 1.37 -8.17 6.23
CA HIS A 272 2.21 -7.12 6.77
C HIS A 272 1.50 -5.78 6.70
N LEU A 273 1.45 -5.04 7.81
CA LEU A 273 0.88 -3.70 7.86
C LEU A 273 2.01 -2.68 7.65
N LEU A 274 1.95 -1.92 6.56
CA LEU A 274 2.82 -0.77 6.32
C LEU A 274 2.19 0.45 6.97
N VAL A 275 2.95 1.20 7.76
CA VAL A 275 2.53 2.46 8.39
C VAL A 275 3.48 3.58 8.00
N VAL A 276 2.95 4.69 7.50
CA VAL A 276 3.76 5.83 7.04
C VAL A 276 3.30 7.11 7.73
N GLY A 277 4.29 7.86 8.22
CA GLY A 277 4.10 9.23 8.68
C GLY A 277 3.15 9.36 9.86
N GLY A 278 2.43 10.47 9.87
CA GLY A 278 1.55 10.91 10.93
C GLY A 278 2.03 12.18 11.62
N LYS A 279 1.26 12.59 12.63
CA LYS A 279 1.58 13.70 13.53
C LYS A 279 1.87 13.15 14.92
N GLY A 280 2.91 13.68 15.55
CA GLY A 280 3.48 13.18 16.81
C GLY A 280 4.99 13.38 16.83
N TRP A 281 5.59 13.37 18.03
CA TRP A 281 7.04 13.54 18.17
C TRP A 281 7.78 12.36 17.55
N GLY A 282 8.43 12.59 16.40
CA GLY A 282 9.18 11.58 15.65
C GLY A 282 8.34 10.68 14.73
N ALA A 283 7.10 11.07 14.39
CA ALA A 283 6.23 10.31 13.49
C ALA A 283 6.53 10.58 11.99
N SER A 284 7.78 10.84 11.63
CA SER A 284 8.23 11.05 10.23
C SER A 284 9.08 9.88 9.77
N ASP A 285 8.53 8.69 9.91
CA ASP A 285 9.17 7.39 9.70
C ASP A 285 8.24 6.46 8.91
N CYS A 286 8.77 5.28 8.56
CA CYS A 286 8.05 4.24 7.82
C CYS A 286 8.29 2.89 8.50
N TRP A 287 7.21 2.16 8.77
CA TRP A 287 7.23 0.97 9.59
C TRP A 287 6.47 -0.17 8.94
N LEU A 288 6.98 -1.38 9.13
CA LEU A 288 6.35 -2.61 8.67
C LEU A 288 6.11 -3.53 9.86
N LEU A 289 4.87 -3.92 10.10
CA LEU A 289 4.49 -4.90 11.12
C LEU A 289 4.23 -6.25 10.46
N ASN A 290 4.95 -7.28 10.87
CA ASN A 290 4.52 -8.66 10.61
C ASN A 290 3.37 -9.00 11.55
N VAL A 291 2.14 -9.09 11.04
CA VAL A 291 0.93 -9.25 11.86
C VAL A 291 0.90 -10.60 12.57
N ASN A 292 1.45 -11.65 11.97
CA ASN A 292 1.48 -12.99 12.56
C ASN A 292 2.41 -13.07 13.78
N LYS A 293 3.54 -12.35 13.74
CA LYS A 293 4.55 -12.35 14.80
C LYS A 293 4.41 -11.18 15.77
N MET A 294 3.64 -10.16 15.40
CA MET A 294 3.59 -8.87 16.10
C MET A 294 4.98 -8.22 16.26
N GLU A 295 5.79 -8.31 15.20
CA GLU A 295 7.15 -7.75 15.15
C GLU A 295 7.19 -6.57 14.18
N TRP A 296 7.62 -5.42 14.68
CA TRP A 296 7.85 -4.22 13.88
C TRP A 296 9.28 -4.17 13.34
N LYS A 297 9.40 -3.68 12.11
CA LYS A 297 10.67 -3.34 11.46
C LYS A 297 10.57 -1.94 10.89
N GLU A 298 11.52 -1.08 11.25
CA GLU A 298 11.63 0.24 10.63
C GLU A 298 12.21 0.11 9.22
N LEU A 299 11.57 0.76 8.25
CA LEU A 299 12.08 0.90 6.89
C LEU A 299 12.89 2.19 6.80
N THR A 300 14.20 2.05 6.74
CA THR A 300 15.14 3.18 6.69
C THR A 300 15.39 3.65 5.26
N ASN A 301 15.92 4.87 5.11
CA ASN A 301 16.22 5.52 3.83
C ASN A 301 14.99 5.83 2.96
N ILE A 302 13.82 5.98 3.57
CA ILE A 302 12.63 6.47 2.90
C ILE A 302 12.68 8.00 2.86
N PRO A 303 12.48 8.66 1.71
CA PRO A 303 12.56 10.11 1.60
C PRO A 303 11.52 10.85 2.47
N ASP A 304 11.87 12.04 2.93
CA ASP A 304 10.95 12.94 3.66
C ASP A 304 9.67 13.26 2.87
N SER A 305 9.74 13.24 1.53
CA SER A 305 8.57 13.44 0.67
C SER A 305 7.51 12.36 0.83
N VAL A 306 7.84 11.24 1.48
CA VAL A 306 6.93 10.16 1.88
C VAL A 306 6.67 10.24 3.39
N THR A 307 7.73 10.18 4.20
CA THR A 307 7.56 10.02 5.66
C THR A 307 7.06 11.27 6.38
N HIS A 308 7.33 12.48 5.86
CA HIS A 308 6.93 13.73 6.49
C HIS A 308 5.55 14.20 5.99
N ARG A 309 4.54 13.33 6.15
CA ARG A 309 3.14 13.63 5.82
C ARG A 309 2.23 13.24 6.97
N TYR A 310 1.13 13.97 7.09
CA TYR A 310 0.03 13.67 8.00
C TYR A 310 -1.27 14.04 7.30
N ASP A 311 -2.36 13.35 7.64
CA ASP A 311 -3.69 13.56 7.04
C ASP A 311 -3.68 13.33 5.51
N HIS A 312 -2.76 12.46 5.08
CA HIS A 312 -2.56 11.97 3.72
C HIS A 312 -3.27 10.62 3.57
N SER A 313 -3.34 10.09 2.34
CA SER A 313 -3.89 8.76 2.08
C SER A 313 -2.83 7.82 1.50
N LEU A 314 -2.98 6.53 1.81
CA LEU A 314 -2.24 5.43 1.19
C LEU A 314 -3.20 4.42 0.59
N SER A 315 -2.82 3.85 -0.55
CA SER A 315 -3.46 2.69 -1.16
C SER A 315 -2.41 1.74 -1.71
N VAL A 316 -2.77 0.47 -1.85
CA VAL A 316 -1.89 -0.57 -2.41
C VAL A 316 -2.47 -1.11 -3.70
N TRP A 317 -1.67 -1.17 -4.75
CA TRP A 317 -1.96 -1.89 -5.99
C TRP A 317 -0.98 -3.05 -6.14
N ASN A 318 -1.51 -4.26 -6.19
CA ASN A 318 -0.72 -5.49 -6.31
C ASN A 318 -0.54 -5.82 -7.79
N GLU A 319 0.59 -5.37 -8.38
CA GLU A 319 0.90 -5.63 -9.79
C GLU A 319 1.17 -7.11 -10.03
N THR A 320 1.89 -7.75 -9.11
CA THR A 320 2.15 -9.19 -9.12
C THR A 320 2.03 -9.75 -7.70
N GLN A 321 2.19 -11.06 -7.54
CA GLN A 321 2.25 -11.68 -6.21
C GLN A 321 3.47 -11.23 -5.39
N THR A 322 4.47 -10.63 -6.03
CA THR A 322 5.73 -10.22 -5.40
C THR A 322 6.03 -8.74 -5.54
N THR A 323 5.21 -7.97 -6.27
CA THR A 323 5.43 -6.55 -6.55
C THR A 323 4.18 -5.79 -6.15
N HIS A 324 4.35 -4.90 -5.18
CA HIS A 324 3.29 -4.10 -4.59
C HIS A 324 3.65 -2.63 -4.74
N TRP A 325 2.75 -1.84 -5.31
CA TRP A 325 2.90 -0.40 -5.42
C TRP A 325 2.05 0.26 -4.37
N ILE A 326 2.68 1.04 -3.50
CA ILE A 326 1.99 1.90 -2.54
C ILE A 326 1.88 3.27 -3.17
N ILE A 327 0.65 3.77 -3.28
CA ILE A 327 0.33 5.08 -3.83
C ILE A 327 -0.03 5.98 -2.66
N GLU A 328 0.76 7.03 -2.48
CA GLU A 328 0.58 8.03 -1.44
C GLU A 328 0.17 9.36 -2.06
N PHE A 329 -0.84 10.03 -1.48
CA PHE A 329 -1.28 11.33 -1.99
C PHE A 329 -1.70 12.31 -0.88
N GLY A 330 -1.44 13.59 -1.14
CA GLY A 330 -1.89 14.71 -0.33
C GLY A 330 -1.24 14.78 1.06
N GLY A 331 -1.97 15.34 2.01
CA GLY A 331 -1.53 15.60 3.37
C GLY A 331 -1.37 17.08 3.69
N GLY A 332 -1.24 17.40 4.99
CA GLY A 332 -1.13 18.76 5.51
C GLY A 332 0.30 19.31 5.61
N SER A 333 1.31 18.59 5.12
CA SER A 333 2.70 19.06 5.16
C SER A 333 3.04 19.91 3.92
N LYS A 334 4.33 20.23 3.72
CA LYS A 334 4.80 20.89 2.49
C LYS A 334 4.75 19.96 1.27
N TYR A 335 4.60 18.64 1.49
CA TYR A 335 4.48 17.62 0.45
C TYR A 335 3.00 17.26 0.28
N SER A 336 2.52 17.21 -0.95
CA SER A 336 1.11 16.93 -1.27
C SER A 336 0.89 16.27 -2.62
N ASP A 337 1.96 16.12 -3.38
CA ASP A 337 2.04 15.41 -4.65
C ASP A 337 1.93 13.89 -4.48
N THR A 338 1.69 13.19 -5.58
CA THR A 338 1.59 11.72 -5.61
C THR A 338 2.99 11.10 -5.52
N ARG A 339 3.13 10.08 -4.67
CA ARG A 339 4.35 9.25 -4.59
C ARG A 339 4.01 7.78 -4.81
N PHE A 340 4.89 7.08 -5.51
CA PHE A 340 4.78 5.65 -5.80
C PHE A 340 5.94 4.92 -5.14
N ILE A 341 5.64 4.04 -4.21
CA ILE A 341 6.63 3.26 -3.47
C ILE A 341 6.52 1.82 -3.96
N GLU A 342 7.55 1.35 -4.66
CA GLU A 342 7.64 -0.03 -5.10
C GLU A 342 8.18 -0.88 -3.95
N ILE A 343 7.40 -1.87 -3.52
CA ILE A 343 7.79 -2.85 -2.52
C ILE A 343 7.80 -4.23 -3.17
N ILE A 344 8.93 -4.91 -3.06
CA ILE A 344 9.10 -6.27 -3.56
C ILE A 344 9.18 -7.28 -2.42
N SER A 345 8.55 -8.43 -2.61
CA SER A 345 8.69 -9.59 -1.74
C SER A 345 9.83 -10.46 -2.24
N SER A 346 10.97 -10.45 -1.55
CA SER A 346 12.12 -11.32 -1.84
C SER A 346 12.40 -12.22 -0.63
N THR A 347 12.41 -13.54 -0.85
CA THR A 347 12.75 -14.54 0.20
C THR A 347 11.93 -14.43 1.50
N GLY A 348 10.67 -13.96 1.40
CA GLY A 348 9.77 -13.79 2.55
C GLY A 348 9.88 -12.45 3.28
N ASP A 349 10.81 -11.59 2.88
CA ASP A 349 10.95 -10.22 3.37
C ASP A 349 10.39 -9.22 2.34
N LEU A 350 9.79 -8.14 2.83
CA LEU A 350 9.40 -6.98 2.03
C LEU A 350 10.51 -5.93 2.04
N VAL A 351 10.88 -5.47 0.86
CA VAL A 351 11.94 -4.48 0.65
C VAL A 351 11.41 -3.37 -0.25
N VAL A 352 11.67 -2.12 0.15
CA VAL A 352 11.40 -0.95 -0.71
C VAL A 352 12.45 -0.92 -1.82
N GLN A 353 12.00 -1.12 -3.05
CA GLN A 353 12.84 -1.18 -4.24
C GLN A 353 13.06 0.20 -4.85
N SER A 354 12.01 1.04 -4.89
CA SER A 354 12.10 2.40 -5.41
C SER A 354 11.01 3.30 -4.82
N VAL A 355 11.26 4.61 -4.80
CA VAL A 355 10.29 5.66 -4.47
C VAL A 355 10.34 6.66 -5.61
N LEU A 356 9.23 6.81 -6.33
CA LEU A 356 9.13 7.60 -7.55
C LEU A 356 8.11 8.73 -7.37
N ASP A 357 8.39 9.87 -7.97
CA ASP A 357 7.34 10.85 -8.27
C ASP A 357 6.52 10.44 -9.50
N ILE A 358 5.46 11.21 -9.78
CA ILE A 358 4.55 10.94 -10.90
C ILE A 358 5.24 10.96 -12.27
N ASN A 359 6.23 11.83 -12.48
CA ASN A 359 6.91 11.93 -13.77
C ASN A 359 7.86 10.74 -13.96
N GLU A 360 8.61 10.40 -12.92
CA GLU A 360 9.49 9.22 -12.91
C GLU A 360 8.70 7.92 -13.09
N TYR A 361 7.56 7.80 -12.41
CA TYR A 361 6.65 6.67 -12.53
C TYR A 361 6.11 6.55 -13.97
N ASN A 362 5.58 7.63 -14.53
CA ASN A 362 5.03 7.63 -15.89
C ASN A 362 6.10 7.30 -16.94
N GLN A 363 7.31 7.87 -16.81
CA GLN A 363 8.43 7.54 -17.69
C GLN A 363 8.79 6.06 -17.61
N ARG A 364 8.85 5.49 -16.40
CA ARG A 364 9.09 4.06 -16.21
C ARG A 364 8.01 3.21 -16.87
N ARG A 365 6.73 3.56 -16.69
CA ARG A 365 5.60 2.83 -17.30
C ARG A 365 5.59 2.88 -18.82
N VAL A 366 5.93 4.02 -19.41
CA VAL A 366 6.09 4.15 -20.87
C VAL A 366 7.22 3.25 -21.38
N LEU A 367 8.38 3.25 -20.71
CA LEU A 367 9.51 2.39 -21.11
C LEU A 367 9.17 0.91 -20.98
N GLU A 368 8.52 0.49 -19.89
CA GLU A 368 8.05 -0.88 -19.69
C GLU A 368 6.99 -1.30 -20.72
N GLY A 369 6.09 -0.39 -21.10
CA GLY A 369 5.10 -0.60 -22.15
C GLY A 369 5.73 -0.79 -23.53
N LEU A 370 6.65 0.10 -23.92
CA LEU A 370 7.38 0.01 -25.17
C LEU A 370 8.22 -1.27 -25.26
N ALA A 371 8.83 -1.71 -24.16
CA ALA A 371 9.55 -2.99 -24.10
C ALA A 371 8.59 -4.18 -24.35
N LYS A 372 7.42 -4.19 -23.71
CA LYS A 372 6.39 -5.23 -23.92
C LYS A 372 5.86 -5.24 -25.36
N GLU A 373 5.60 -4.07 -25.96
CA GLU A 373 5.18 -3.97 -27.35
C GLU A 373 6.29 -4.41 -28.31
N PHE A 374 7.53 -4.00 -28.08
CA PHE A 374 8.67 -4.46 -28.86
C PHE A 374 8.82 -5.99 -28.82
N ILE A 375 8.67 -6.62 -27.65
CA ILE A 375 8.68 -8.09 -27.51
C ILE A 375 7.47 -8.74 -28.20
N LYS A 376 6.30 -8.11 -28.14
CA LYS A 376 5.09 -8.62 -28.79
C LYS A 376 5.20 -8.58 -30.33
N ASP A 377 5.78 -7.50 -30.86
CA ASP A 377 5.94 -7.28 -32.30
C ASP A 377 7.21 -7.96 -32.86
N HIS A 378 8.20 -8.21 -32.00
CA HIS A 378 9.41 -8.96 -32.28
C HIS A 378 9.57 -10.06 -31.22
N PRO A 379 8.78 -11.15 -31.30
CA PRO A 379 8.92 -12.28 -30.41
C PRO A 379 10.24 -12.99 -30.73
N VAL A 380 11.35 -12.47 -30.18
CA VAL A 380 12.62 -13.19 -30.18
C VAL A 380 12.39 -14.36 -29.23
N SER A 381 12.31 -15.58 -29.78
CA SER A 381 12.12 -16.73 -28.92
C SER A 381 13.38 -16.91 -28.08
N ILE A 382 13.24 -17.35 -26.83
CA ILE A 382 14.41 -17.69 -25.99
C ILE A 382 15.32 -18.68 -26.72
N GLU A 383 14.77 -19.54 -27.59
CA GLU A 383 15.56 -20.44 -28.45
C GLU A 383 16.52 -19.71 -29.41
N ASP A 384 16.14 -18.52 -29.89
CA ASP A 384 16.98 -17.70 -30.76
C ASP A 384 18.17 -17.11 -29.99
N ILE A 385 17.97 -16.66 -28.75
CA ILE A 385 19.03 -16.15 -27.88
C ILE A 385 19.94 -17.28 -27.38
N LEU A 386 19.36 -18.45 -27.08
CA LEU A 386 20.12 -19.62 -26.59
C LEU A 386 21.19 -20.08 -27.58
N GLY A 387 21.00 -19.83 -28.89
CA GLY A 387 21.99 -20.09 -29.93
C GLY A 387 23.08 -19.03 -30.09
N LYS A 388 22.97 -17.86 -29.43
CA LYS A 388 23.91 -16.74 -29.60
C LYS A 388 25.15 -16.88 -28.73
N GLU A 389 26.26 -16.32 -29.22
CA GLU A 389 27.53 -16.27 -28.52
C GLU A 389 27.48 -15.23 -27.39
N PRO A 390 27.69 -15.62 -26.12
CA PRO A 390 27.72 -14.69 -24.99
C PRO A 390 28.96 -13.78 -25.00
N LYS A 391 28.79 -12.51 -24.63
CA LYS A 391 29.93 -11.57 -24.43
C LYS A 391 30.61 -11.88 -23.10
N LEU A 392 31.94 -11.79 -23.10
CA LEU A 392 32.80 -12.03 -21.93
C LEU A 392 32.35 -11.25 -20.67
N LYS A 393 31.98 -9.97 -20.84
CA LYS A 393 31.50 -9.11 -19.75
C LYS A 393 30.25 -9.65 -19.06
N ASP A 394 29.35 -10.29 -19.82
CA ASP A 394 28.07 -10.77 -19.32
C ASP A 394 28.23 -12.11 -18.62
N LEU A 395 29.05 -13.01 -19.17
CA LEU A 395 29.45 -14.25 -18.49
C LEU A 395 30.12 -13.97 -17.15
N HIS A 396 31.11 -13.08 -17.14
CA HIS A 396 31.85 -12.76 -15.93
C HIS A 396 30.92 -12.19 -14.86
N ARG A 397 30.08 -11.19 -15.21
CA ARG A 397 29.09 -10.61 -14.29
C ARG A 397 28.10 -11.64 -13.73
N LEU A 398 27.62 -12.57 -14.55
CA LEU A 398 26.59 -13.54 -14.14
C LEU A 398 27.17 -14.68 -13.28
N PHE A 399 28.45 -15.02 -13.46
CA PHE A 399 29.12 -16.12 -12.75
C PHE A 399 30.06 -15.65 -11.64
N ASP A 400 30.24 -14.35 -11.43
CA ASP A 400 31.20 -13.81 -10.44
C ASP A 400 30.94 -14.33 -9.02
N SER A 401 29.67 -14.48 -8.63
CA SER A 401 29.28 -15.06 -7.33
C SER A 401 29.76 -16.51 -7.14
N SER A 402 30.14 -17.18 -8.22
CA SER A 402 30.64 -18.56 -8.27
C SER A 402 32.08 -18.65 -8.78
N ALA A 403 32.84 -17.55 -8.76
CA ALA A 403 34.21 -17.49 -9.25
C ALA A 403 35.16 -18.49 -8.58
N ALA A 404 34.91 -18.85 -7.31
CA ALA A 404 35.67 -19.89 -6.61
C ALA A 404 35.60 -21.27 -7.30
N HIS A 405 34.58 -21.51 -8.13
CA HIS A 405 34.38 -22.74 -8.89
C HIS A 405 34.90 -22.68 -10.33
N TYR A 406 35.81 -21.74 -10.66
CA TYR A 406 36.36 -21.57 -12.02
C TYR A 406 36.88 -22.88 -12.64
N SER A 407 37.49 -23.77 -11.84
CA SER A 407 37.99 -25.07 -12.33
C SER A 407 36.83 -25.99 -12.75
N THR A 408 35.76 -26.09 -11.95
CA THR A 408 34.56 -26.87 -12.32
C THR A 408 33.89 -26.30 -13.57
N ILE A 409 33.77 -24.97 -13.66
CA ILE A 409 33.19 -24.29 -14.83
C ILE A 409 34.06 -24.54 -16.07
N GLY A 410 35.38 -24.40 -15.96
CA GLY A 410 36.29 -24.62 -17.08
C GLY A 410 36.29 -26.05 -17.57
N THR A 411 36.31 -27.04 -16.67
CA THR A 411 36.18 -28.46 -17.06
C THR A 411 34.86 -28.75 -17.76
N ALA A 412 33.75 -28.21 -17.26
CA ALA A 412 32.42 -28.40 -17.87
C ALA A 412 32.30 -27.72 -19.25
N LEU A 413 33.07 -26.66 -19.50
CA LEU A 413 33.18 -25.96 -20.79
C LEU A 413 34.29 -26.51 -21.68
N GLU A 414 34.93 -27.63 -21.30
CA GLU A 414 36.05 -28.26 -22.03
C GLU A 414 37.27 -27.33 -22.24
N VAL A 415 37.54 -26.48 -21.26
CA VAL A 415 38.68 -25.55 -21.23
C VAL A 415 39.75 -26.03 -20.26
N ALA A 416 41.01 -25.97 -20.68
CA ALA A 416 42.15 -26.28 -19.82
C ALA A 416 42.25 -25.28 -18.64
N VAL A 417 42.34 -25.80 -17.41
CA VAL A 417 42.39 -25.00 -16.17
C VAL A 417 43.56 -25.34 -15.24
N ASP A 418 44.37 -26.33 -15.58
CA ASP A 418 45.43 -26.87 -14.69
C ASP A 418 46.47 -25.80 -14.33
N ASP A 419 46.82 -24.95 -15.29
CA ASP A 419 47.77 -23.85 -15.10
C ASP A 419 47.21 -22.73 -14.19
N LEU A 420 45.88 -22.58 -14.11
CA LEU A 420 45.24 -21.58 -13.25
C LEU A 420 45.27 -21.97 -11.76
N SER A 421 45.42 -23.26 -11.46
CA SER A 421 45.49 -23.75 -10.08
C SER A 421 46.73 -23.20 -9.34
N HIS A 422 47.85 -23.06 -10.05
CA HIS A 422 49.12 -22.56 -9.54
C HIS A 422 49.33 -21.05 -9.73
N SER A 423 48.35 -20.34 -10.30
CA SER A 423 48.42 -18.90 -10.54
C SER A 423 48.08 -18.09 -9.29
N GLU A 424 48.79 -16.99 -9.05
CA GLU A 424 48.51 -16.00 -7.97
C GLU A 424 47.28 -15.12 -8.22
N LYS A 425 46.59 -15.28 -9.36
CA LYS A 425 45.38 -14.52 -9.72
C LYS A 425 44.25 -14.72 -8.71
N SER A 426 43.38 -13.72 -8.58
CA SER A 426 42.14 -13.84 -7.81
C SER A 426 41.19 -14.89 -8.45
N ALA A 427 40.25 -15.41 -7.67
CA ALA A 427 39.25 -16.36 -8.20
C ALA A 427 38.44 -15.75 -9.36
N SER A 428 38.10 -14.46 -9.27
CA SER A 428 37.38 -13.73 -10.32
C SER A 428 38.22 -13.58 -11.60
N ASP A 429 39.54 -13.32 -11.48
CA ASP A 429 40.45 -13.24 -12.62
C ASP A 429 40.72 -14.61 -13.26
N LYS A 430 40.72 -15.68 -12.46
CA LYS A 430 40.81 -17.06 -12.94
C LYS A 430 39.54 -17.42 -13.72
N LEU A 431 38.35 -17.11 -13.20
CA LEU A 431 37.08 -17.28 -13.90
C LEU A 431 37.05 -16.49 -15.22
N LEU A 432 37.51 -15.23 -15.21
CA LEU A 432 37.60 -14.42 -16.43
C LEU A 432 38.54 -15.05 -17.47
N SER A 433 39.66 -15.64 -17.02
CA SER A 433 40.59 -16.37 -17.90
C SER A 433 39.95 -17.62 -18.51
N VAL A 434 39.11 -18.34 -17.75
CA VAL A 434 38.32 -19.48 -18.25
C VAL A 434 37.36 -19.06 -19.36
N PHE A 435 36.57 -17.99 -19.14
CA PHE A 435 35.63 -17.53 -20.17
C PHE A 435 36.31 -16.98 -21.41
N LYS A 436 37.46 -16.29 -21.27
CA LYS A 436 38.27 -15.86 -22.41
C LYS A 436 38.68 -17.06 -23.27
N ARG A 437 39.25 -18.09 -22.64
CA ARG A 437 39.66 -19.31 -23.33
C ARG A 437 38.49 -20.04 -23.98
N TRP A 438 37.33 -20.07 -23.31
CA TRP A 438 36.13 -20.69 -23.87
C TRP A 438 35.67 -19.97 -25.13
N ILE A 439 35.55 -18.64 -25.08
CA ILE A 439 35.20 -17.80 -26.25
C ILE A 439 36.23 -17.99 -27.38
N GLU A 440 37.53 -17.93 -27.05
CA GLU A 440 38.63 -18.10 -28.02
C GLU A 440 38.67 -19.52 -28.63
N SER A 441 38.16 -20.54 -27.93
CA SER A 441 38.09 -21.90 -28.46
C SER A 441 37.09 -22.06 -29.61
N ASN A 442 36.08 -21.17 -29.67
CA ASN A 442 34.95 -21.22 -30.60
C ASN A 442 34.21 -22.58 -30.63
N LYS A 443 34.35 -23.40 -29.58
CA LYS A 443 33.71 -24.71 -29.46
C LYS A 443 32.46 -24.59 -28.60
N GLY A 444 31.29 -24.55 -29.25
CA GLY A 444 30.00 -24.54 -28.55
C GLY A 444 29.80 -23.32 -27.65
N VAL A 445 30.32 -22.16 -28.05
CA VAL A 445 30.22 -20.92 -27.26
C VAL A 445 28.81 -20.34 -27.41
N THR A 446 27.88 -20.80 -26.58
CA THR A 446 26.47 -20.40 -26.64
C THR A 446 25.86 -20.24 -25.26
N TRP A 447 24.82 -19.40 -25.15
CA TRP A 447 24.02 -19.30 -23.92
C TRP A 447 23.43 -20.65 -23.50
N ARG A 448 23.07 -21.53 -24.46
CA ARG A 448 22.61 -22.90 -24.20
C ARG A 448 23.64 -23.71 -23.41
N ASN A 449 24.91 -23.65 -23.81
CA ASN A 449 25.97 -24.40 -23.14
C ASN A 449 26.34 -23.80 -21.78
N ALA A 450 26.33 -22.46 -21.64
CA ALA A 450 26.49 -21.82 -20.34
C ALA A 450 25.37 -22.23 -19.35
N LEU A 451 24.13 -22.29 -19.82
CA LEU A 451 22.99 -22.75 -19.03
C LEU A 451 23.11 -24.25 -18.68
N GLN A 452 23.63 -25.06 -19.59
CA GLN A 452 23.84 -26.50 -19.36
C GLN A 452 24.84 -26.75 -18.22
N VAL A 453 25.94 -26.00 -18.15
CA VAL A 453 26.88 -26.07 -17.00
C VAL A 453 26.16 -25.84 -15.67
N CYS A 454 25.22 -24.91 -15.63
CA CYS A 454 24.45 -24.67 -14.40
C CYS A 454 23.46 -25.81 -14.08
N LYS A 455 22.94 -26.52 -15.09
CA LYS A 455 22.05 -27.67 -14.93
C LYS A 455 22.80 -28.92 -14.48
N ASP A 456 24.04 -29.10 -14.92
CA ASP A 456 24.87 -30.26 -14.58
C ASP A 456 25.36 -30.24 -13.13
N TYR A 457 25.43 -29.04 -12.51
CA TYR A 457 25.86 -28.87 -11.12
C TYR A 457 24.89 -27.97 -10.32
N PRO A 458 23.64 -28.43 -10.07
CA PRO A 458 22.60 -27.61 -9.45
C PRO A 458 22.96 -27.14 -8.03
N ASP A 459 23.66 -27.97 -7.26
CA ASP A 459 24.09 -27.64 -5.88
C ASP A 459 25.15 -26.52 -5.84
N LYS A 460 25.91 -26.34 -6.92
CA LYS A 460 26.96 -25.32 -7.03
C LYS A 460 26.50 -24.07 -7.76
N PHE A 461 25.60 -24.21 -8.73
CA PHE A 461 25.26 -23.13 -9.67
C PHE A 461 23.76 -22.78 -9.72
N GLY A 462 22.93 -23.24 -8.79
CA GLY A 462 21.50 -22.90 -8.77
C GLY A 462 21.20 -21.39 -8.77
N ARG A 463 21.99 -20.59 -8.03
CA ARG A 463 21.88 -19.12 -8.03
C ARG A 463 22.29 -18.48 -9.36
N VAL A 464 23.34 -19.01 -9.98
CA VAL A 464 23.81 -18.56 -11.31
C VAL A 464 22.76 -18.90 -12.36
N LYS A 465 22.18 -20.10 -12.31
CA LYS A 465 21.10 -20.54 -13.19
C LYS A 465 19.92 -19.57 -13.14
N ALA A 466 19.43 -19.24 -11.94
CA ALA A 466 18.32 -18.29 -11.78
C ALA A 466 18.66 -16.90 -12.32
N SER A 467 19.91 -16.45 -12.13
CA SER A 467 20.39 -15.16 -12.66
C SER A 467 20.51 -15.18 -14.19
N LEU A 468 20.91 -16.31 -14.76
CA LEU A 468 21.02 -16.52 -16.20
C LEU A 468 19.64 -16.61 -16.86
N ASP A 469 18.71 -17.38 -16.28
CA ASP A 469 17.31 -17.48 -16.72
C ASP A 469 16.64 -16.08 -16.72
N LYS A 470 16.84 -15.30 -15.65
CA LYS A 470 16.36 -13.91 -15.56
C LYS A 470 17.02 -12.99 -16.57
N PHE A 471 18.32 -13.15 -16.82
CA PHE A 471 19.04 -12.35 -17.81
C PHE A 471 18.59 -12.65 -19.23
N LEU A 472 18.46 -13.92 -19.61
CA LEU A 472 18.00 -14.35 -20.94
C LEU A 472 16.57 -13.87 -21.23
N GLN A 473 15.76 -13.65 -20.21
CA GLN A 473 14.42 -13.06 -20.32
C GLN A 473 14.41 -11.52 -20.27
N SER A 474 15.57 -10.87 -20.08
CA SER A 474 15.64 -9.41 -19.92
C SER A 474 15.74 -8.67 -21.26
N ASP A 475 15.25 -7.43 -21.29
CA ASP A 475 15.36 -6.51 -22.45
C ASP A 475 16.79 -6.38 -22.94
N ARG A 476 17.76 -6.39 -22.01
CA ARG A 476 19.18 -6.28 -22.32
C ARG A 476 19.68 -7.47 -23.15
N ALA A 477 19.25 -8.69 -22.82
CA ALA A 477 19.64 -9.87 -23.60
C ALA A 477 19.01 -9.83 -25.00
N HIS A 478 17.72 -9.52 -25.10
CA HIS A 478 16.99 -9.42 -26.37
C HIS A 478 17.52 -8.32 -27.30
N LYS A 479 18.14 -7.27 -26.74
CA LYS A 479 18.77 -6.20 -27.52
C LYS A 479 20.21 -6.52 -27.92
N GLU A 480 20.95 -7.21 -27.06
CA GLU A 480 22.39 -7.46 -27.25
C GLU A 480 22.72 -8.74 -28.04
N TYR A 481 21.78 -9.69 -28.16
CA TYR A 481 21.94 -11.03 -28.76
C TYR A 481 20.74 -11.36 -29.65
#